data_AF-A0A918X7Z6-F1
#
_entry.id   AF-A0A918X7Z6-F1
#
_cell.length_a   1.000
_cell.length_b   1.000
_cell.length_c   1.000
_cell.angle_alpha   90.00
_cell.angle_beta   90.00
_cell.angle_gamma   90.00
#
_symmetry.space_group_name_H-M   'P 1'
#
loop_
_entity.id
_entity.type
_entity.pdbx_description
1 polymer ?
#
loop_
_entity_poly.entity_id
_entity_poly.type
_entity_poly.pdbx_seq_one_letter_code
_entity_poly.pdbx_strand_id
1 'polypeptide(L)'
;MPGSTAGYNARAMGPTTGRIQRNPLREAPADRVNTKVIQPAPPPEPENPPRPAGDLSRASLAKVADAAVTAWNDEALERRRLRRLSTVTILEHLARFPGTTWQQRWVAAGLDEYGTNPGDLGGEDKKLRKLFISGTRHLFCLRVIRPSLDAFRGHTYPNYALDFRLVAKDPLLDKFHAAVEASDATPAARRTALFDVACALTVFGISLADLTPEVLLHYSLESRRKQLTRGATKRGQEYNYAAIAAWHILYESGHFPPSAPHVLRAALVGGQKSVEELVDRQQLRNTNVRNLLVDYLRRRAADLDHSSLRQLARVLPGTFWSNVEKVNPDQADLRLSEETYQQWKETISVLPGGRPRLDMDGVLLKVRTFYLDLQSWAVAEPERWAA
;
A
#
# COMPACT_ATOMS: atom_id res chain seq x y z
N MET A 1 5.85 -65.50 44.52
CA MET A 1 4.81 -65.64 43.48
C MET A 1 4.50 -64.26 42.92
N PRO A 2 4.31 -64.14 41.59
CA PRO A 2 5.03 -63.21 40.69
C PRO A 2 4.16 -61.98 40.30
N GLY A 3 4.61 -60.96 39.54
CA GLY A 3 5.84 -60.65 38.84
C GLY A 3 5.58 -59.70 37.63
N SER A 4 6.67 -59.19 37.03
CA SER A 4 6.80 -58.74 35.62
C SER A 4 6.10 -57.40 35.23
N THR A 5 6.64 -56.46 34.43
CA THR A 5 7.86 -56.32 33.62
C THR A 5 7.96 -54.84 33.23
N ALA A 6 9.12 -54.18 33.35
CA ALA A 6 9.38 -52.90 32.70
C ALA A 6 10.51 -53.10 31.68
N GLY A 7 10.12 -53.27 30.42
CA GLY A 7 11.04 -53.48 29.30
C GLY A 7 11.71 -52.17 28.89
N TYR A 8 13.03 -52.10 29.09
CA TYR A 8 13.91 -51.21 28.35
C TYR A 8 14.01 -51.72 26.90
N ASN A 9 13.55 -50.93 25.92
CA ASN A 9 13.83 -51.18 24.51
C ASN A 9 14.51 -49.94 23.92
N ALA A 10 15.82 -50.06 23.75
CA ALA A 10 16.63 -49.17 22.93
C ALA A 10 16.13 -49.25 21.47
N ARG A 11 15.74 -48.11 20.89
CA ARG A 11 15.53 -47.99 19.45
C ARG A 11 16.71 -47.22 18.84
N ALA A 12 17.45 -47.95 18.02
CA ALA A 12 18.53 -47.47 17.17
C ALA A 12 18.06 -46.32 16.26
N MET A 13 18.88 -45.27 16.19
CA MET A 13 18.78 -44.25 15.13
C MET A 13 19.27 -44.87 13.81
N GLY A 14 18.33 -45.19 12.91
CA GLY A 14 18.62 -45.38 11.50
C GLY A 14 18.71 -44.03 10.76
N PRO A 15 19.53 -43.91 9.70
CA PRO A 15 19.69 -42.67 8.97
C PRO A 15 18.41 -42.28 8.23
N THR A 16 17.85 -41.12 8.58
CA THR A 16 16.66 -40.54 7.94
C THR A 16 17.02 -39.99 6.56
N THR A 17 16.88 -40.81 5.51
CA THR A 17 16.95 -40.34 4.13
C THR A 17 15.59 -39.79 3.72
N GLY A 18 15.39 -38.48 3.95
CA GLY A 18 14.25 -37.73 3.44
C GLY A 18 14.33 -37.59 1.91
N ARG A 19 13.63 -38.46 1.18
CA ARG A 19 13.51 -38.42 -0.27
C ARG A 19 12.62 -37.23 -0.66
N ILE A 20 13.22 -36.11 -1.05
CA ILE A 20 12.50 -34.96 -1.64
C ILE A 20 12.01 -35.38 -3.03
N GLN A 21 10.71 -35.64 -3.17
CA GLN A 21 10.06 -35.72 -4.48
C GLN A 21 10.13 -34.34 -5.14
N ARG A 22 11.02 -34.20 -6.13
CA ARG A 22 10.99 -33.05 -7.05
C ARG A 22 9.76 -33.18 -7.92
N ASN A 23 8.77 -32.33 -7.68
CA ASN A 23 7.66 -32.13 -8.59
C ASN A 23 8.25 -31.63 -9.93
N PRO A 24 8.00 -32.27 -11.09
CA PRO A 24 8.54 -31.81 -12.35
C PRO A 24 7.98 -30.42 -12.66
N LEU A 25 8.89 -29.48 -12.98
CA LEU A 25 8.56 -28.13 -13.41
C LEU A 25 7.65 -28.23 -14.63
N ARG A 26 6.38 -27.84 -14.47
CA ARG A 26 5.48 -27.59 -15.59
C ARG A 26 6.08 -26.41 -16.36
N GLU A 27 6.57 -26.68 -17.57
CA GLU A 27 7.06 -25.65 -18.49
C GLU A 27 5.95 -24.60 -18.67
N ALA A 28 6.23 -23.37 -18.24
CA ALA A 28 5.36 -22.24 -18.52
C ALA A 28 5.53 -21.85 -19.99
N PRO A 29 4.44 -21.58 -20.74
CA PRO A 29 4.52 -21.18 -22.13
C PRO A 29 5.35 -19.89 -22.27
N ALA A 30 6.22 -19.88 -23.29
CA ALA A 30 7.24 -18.87 -23.55
C ALA A 30 6.69 -17.56 -24.15
N ASP A 31 5.51 -17.11 -23.73
CA ASP A 31 5.04 -15.76 -24.03
C ASP A 31 5.48 -14.84 -22.89
N ARG A 32 6.70 -14.31 -22.99
CA ARG A 32 7.12 -13.17 -22.15
C ARG A 32 6.32 -11.95 -22.58
N VAL A 33 5.07 -11.86 -22.12
CA VAL A 33 4.32 -10.60 -22.11
C VAL A 33 5.18 -9.62 -21.33
N ASN A 34 5.69 -8.60 -22.02
CA ASN A 34 6.62 -7.65 -21.44
C ASN A 34 5.84 -6.78 -20.44
N THR A 35 5.83 -7.19 -19.17
CA THR A 35 5.09 -6.50 -18.11
C THR A 35 5.60 -5.08 -18.01
N LYS A 36 4.74 -4.10 -18.31
CA LYS A 36 5.13 -2.69 -18.29
C LYS A 36 5.35 -2.26 -16.84
N VAL A 37 6.43 -1.51 -16.60
CA VAL A 37 6.59 -0.78 -15.35
C VAL A 37 5.51 0.30 -15.31
N ILE A 38 4.58 0.17 -14.37
CA ILE A 38 3.51 1.13 -14.17
C ILE A 38 3.88 2.10 -13.05
N GLN A 39 3.66 3.38 -13.28
CA GLN A 39 3.89 4.43 -12.29
C GLN A 39 2.57 4.78 -11.62
N PRO A 40 2.54 4.91 -10.28
CA PRO A 40 1.32 5.28 -9.58
C PRO A 40 0.92 6.72 -9.94
N ALA A 41 -0.31 6.90 -10.39
CA ALA A 41 -0.86 8.21 -10.67
C ALA A 41 -2.31 8.29 -10.16
N PRO A 42 -2.75 9.44 -9.61
CA PRO A 42 -4.17 9.67 -9.41
C PRO A 42 -4.88 9.65 -10.77
N PRO A 43 -6.17 9.28 -10.80
CA PRO A 43 -6.92 9.33 -12.05
C PRO A 43 -7.02 10.79 -12.52
N PRO A 44 -7.03 11.03 -13.85
CA PRO A 44 -7.39 12.34 -14.37
C PRO A 44 -8.81 12.70 -13.92
N GLU A 45 -9.10 13.99 -13.81
CA GLU A 45 -10.47 14.42 -13.51
C GLU A 45 -11.39 13.97 -14.65
N PRO A 46 -12.43 13.17 -14.36
CA PRO A 46 -13.28 12.63 -15.41
C PRO A 46 -14.07 13.76 -16.05
N GLU A 47 -14.06 13.84 -17.39
CA GLU A 47 -14.87 14.82 -18.15
C GLU A 47 -16.36 14.70 -17.80
N ASN A 48 -16.83 13.46 -17.65
CA ASN A 48 -18.19 13.12 -17.27
C ASN A 48 -18.17 12.25 -16.00
N PRO A 49 -18.10 12.85 -14.80
CA PRO A 49 -18.10 12.07 -13.57
C PRO A 49 -19.40 11.28 -13.44
N PRO A 50 -19.34 10.00 -13.01
CA PRO A 50 -20.53 9.20 -12.78
C PRO A 50 -21.44 9.86 -11.74
N ARG A 51 -22.68 10.15 -12.13
CA ARG A 51 -23.71 10.79 -11.30
C ARG A 51 -25.01 10.00 -11.41
N PRO A 52 -25.13 8.84 -10.75
CA PRO A 52 -26.25 7.90 -10.95
C PRO A 52 -27.63 8.48 -10.60
N ALA A 53 -27.67 9.53 -9.77
CA ALA A 53 -28.88 10.26 -9.39
C ALA A 53 -28.91 11.71 -9.94
N GLY A 54 -28.08 12.01 -10.95
CA GLY A 54 -27.89 13.35 -11.49
C GLY A 54 -27.05 14.27 -10.58
N ASP A 55 -26.94 15.55 -10.97
CA ASP A 55 -26.24 16.54 -10.15
C ASP A 55 -27.08 16.95 -8.94
N LEU A 56 -26.65 16.48 -7.76
CA LEU A 56 -27.26 16.79 -6.48
C LEU A 56 -26.44 17.79 -5.66
N SER A 57 -25.36 18.34 -6.20
CA SER A 57 -24.39 19.17 -5.46
C SER A 57 -25.02 20.41 -4.81
N ARG A 58 -26.01 21.01 -5.47
CA ARG A 58 -26.79 22.18 -5.01
C ARG A 58 -28.27 21.88 -4.80
N ALA A 59 -28.66 20.60 -4.84
CA ALA A 59 -30.05 20.20 -4.69
C ALA A 59 -30.56 20.51 -3.27
N SER A 60 -31.86 20.78 -3.15
CA SER A 60 -32.49 20.93 -1.84
C SER A 60 -32.36 19.64 -1.03
N LEU A 61 -32.39 19.78 0.30
CA LEU A 61 -32.32 18.63 1.21
C LEU A 61 -33.39 17.58 0.89
N ALA A 62 -34.62 18.01 0.62
CA ALA A 62 -35.72 17.13 0.25
C ALA A 62 -35.40 16.33 -1.02
N LYS A 63 -34.87 16.98 -2.06
CA LYS A 63 -34.51 16.32 -3.32
C LYS A 63 -33.40 15.28 -3.14
N VAL A 64 -32.39 15.56 -2.31
CA VAL A 64 -31.33 14.58 -2.00
C VAL A 64 -31.89 13.40 -1.18
N ALA A 65 -32.77 13.66 -0.22
CA ALA A 65 -33.41 12.61 0.59
C ALA A 65 -34.31 11.70 -0.26
N ASP A 66 -35.08 12.27 -1.19
CA ASP A 66 -35.92 11.51 -2.10
C ASP A 66 -35.07 10.70 -3.09
N ALA A 67 -33.98 11.27 -3.61
CA ALA A 67 -33.00 10.54 -4.41
C ALA A 67 -32.42 9.34 -3.64
N ALA A 68 -32.07 9.51 -2.36
CA ALA A 68 -31.63 8.41 -1.51
C ALA A 68 -32.70 7.31 -1.39
N VAL A 69 -33.96 7.66 -1.15
CA VAL A 69 -35.05 6.68 -1.05
C VAL A 69 -35.21 5.87 -2.33
N THR A 70 -35.09 6.51 -3.50
CA THR A 70 -35.25 5.86 -4.81
C THR A 70 -34.03 5.08 -5.28
N ALA A 71 -32.83 5.40 -4.81
CA ALA A 71 -31.59 4.81 -5.33
C ALA A 71 -31.41 3.32 -4.98
N TRP A 72 -32.01 2.86 -3.88
CA TRP A 72 -32.10 1.45 -3.53
C TRP A 72 -33.57 1.03 -3.62
N ASN A 73 -33.87 0.07 -4.50
CA ASN A 73 -35.21 -0.50 -4.66
C ASN A 73 -35.60 -1.36 -3.43
N ASP A 74 -35.84 -0.73 -2.28
CA ASP A 74 -36.36 -1.41 -1.09
C ASP A 74 -37.89 -1.41 -1.07
N GLU A 75 -38.47 -2.59 -1.02
CA GLU A 75 -39.92 -2.76 -0.89
C GLU A 75 -40.42 -2.36 0.51
N ALA A 76 -39.62 -2.56 1.56
CA ALA A 76 -40.01 -2.31 2.94
C ALA A 76 -40.12 -0.81 3.26
N LEU A 77 -41.30 -0.39 3.70
CA LEU A 77 -41.60 1.02 4.05
C LEU A 77 -40.68 1.56 5.16
N GLU A 78 -40.42 0.76 6.20
CA GLU A 78 -39.58 1.18 7.33
C GLU A 78 -38.12 1.44 6.94
N ARG A 79 -37.57 0.64 6.00
CA ARG A 79 -36.22 0.89 5.46
C ARG A 79 -36.16 2.20 4.69
N ARG A 80 -37.18 2.49 3.87
CA ARG A 80 -37.31 3.76 3.15
C ARG A 80 -37.42 4.95 4.10
N ARG A 81 -38.23 4.84 5.16
CA ARG A 81 -38.36 5.87 6.21
C ARG A 81 -37.03 6.13 6.92
N LEU A 82 -36.34 5.08 7.37
CA LEU A 82 -35.04 5.20 8.04
C LEU A 82 -33.97 5.78 7.12
N ARG A 83 -33.97 5.42 5.83
CA ARG A 83 -33.06 5.99 4.83
C ARG A 83 -33.30 7.49 4.66
N ARG A 84 -34.56 7.89 4.50
CA ARG A 84 -34.94 9.30 4.38
C ARG A 84 -34.52 10.06 5.63
N LEU A 85 -34.88 9.56 6.81
CA LEU A 85 -34.52 10.16 8.10
C LEU A 85 -33.01 10.33 8.23
N SER A 86 -32.22 9.27 8.02
CA SER A 86 -30.76 9.32 8.12
C SER A 86 -30.13 10.36 7.18
N THR A 87 -30.64 10.45 5.94
CA THR A 87 -30.16 11.39 4.93
C THR A 87 -30.51 12.84 5.29
N VAL A 88 -31.75 13.06 5.76
CA VAL A 88 -32.20 14.37 6.28
C VAL A 88 -31.34 14.80 7.46
N THR A 89 -31.10 13.93 8.44
CA THR A 89 -30.34 14.23 9.65
C THR A 89 -28.92 14.76 9.36
N ILE A 90 -28.17 14.11 8.46
CA ILE A 90 -26.83 14.60 8.11
C ILE A 90 -26.89 15.90 7.29
N LEU A 91 -27.86 16.06 6.39
CA LEU A 91 -27.99 17.26 5.57
C LEU A 91 -28.44 18.48 6.40
N GLU A 92 -29.30 18.30 7.41
CA GLU A 92 -29.68 19.35 8.37
C GLU A 92 -28.48 19.83 9.18
N HIS A 93 -27.56 18.92 9.54
CA HIS A 93 -26.31 19.29 10.17
C HIS A 93 -25.42 20.10 9.22
N LEU A 94 -25.20 19.61 8.00
CA LEU A 94 -24.37 20.29 6.99
C LEU A 94 -24.93 21.66 6.57
N ALA A 95 -26.25 21.84 6.59
CA ALA A 95 -26.90 23.11 6.25
C ALA A 95 -26.49 24.29 7.16
N ARG A 96 -25.95 24.01 8.35
CA ARG A 96 -25.47 25.02 9.32
C ARG A 96 -24.10 25.61 8.97
N PHE A 97 -23.37 24.97 8.07
CA PHE A 97 -22.02 25.37 7.68
C PHE A 97 -22.04 26.16 6.37
N PRO A 98 -21.08 27.09 6.15
CA PRO A 98 -21.02 27.89 4.93
C PRO A 98 -20.74 27.01 3.69
N GLY A 99 -21.29 27.41 2.54
CA GLY A 99 -21.06 26.74 1.26
C GLY A 99 -22.26 26.78 0.33
N THR A 100 -21.98 26.81 -0.98
CA THR A 100 -23.00 26.74 -2.04
C THR A 100 -23.31 25.31 -2.46
N THR A 101 -22.40 24.36 -2.20
CA THR A 101 -22.59 22.93 -2.47
C THR A 101 -22.53 22.10 -1.18
N TRP A 102 -23.10 20.91 -1.21
CA TRP A 102 -22.98 19.95 -0.10
C TRP A 102 -21.53 19.55 0.19
N GLN A 103 -20.68 19.48 -0.85
CA GLN A 103 -19.24 19.24 -0.68
C GLN A 103 -18.55 20.37 0.09
N GLN A 104 -18.84 21.63 -0.23
CA GLN A 104 -18.25 22.77 0.49
C GLN A 104 -18.67 22.76 1.96
N ARG A 105 -19.94 22.43 2.23
CA ARG A 105 -20.47 22.33 3.60
C ARG A 105 -19.87 21.16 4.38
N TRP A 106 -19.62 20.03 3.72
CA TRP A 106 -18.91 18.88 4.29
C TRP A 106 -17.50 19.23 4.75
N VAL A 107 -16.74 19.92 3.91
CA VAL A 107 -15.40 20.41 4.23
C VAL A 107 -15.46 21.44 5.35
N ALA A 108 -16.37 22.43 5.27
CA ALA A 108 -16.54 23.46 6.29
C ALA A 108 -16.98 22.90 7.65
N ALA A 109 -17.60 21.72 7.68
CA ALA A 109 -17.97 21.01 8.91
C ALA A 109 -16.79 20.24 9.55
N GLY A 110 -15.60 20.23 8.95
CA GLY A 110 -14.44 19.47 9.44
C GLY A 110 -14.59 17.96 9.30
N LEU A 111 -15.56 17.49 8.49
CA LEU A 111 -15.85 16.07 8.33
C LEU A 111 -14.94 15.38 7.29
N ASP A 112 -14.13 16.14 6.56
CA ASP A 112 -13.23 15.61 5.53
C ASP A 112 -11.81 15.28 6.04
N GLU A 113 -11.60 15.32 7.35
CA GLU A 113 -10.31 15.11 8.03
C GLU A 113 -10.16 13.69 8.59
N TYR A 114 -8.90 13.28 8.83
CA TYR A 114 -8.60 11.99 9.47
C TYR A 114 -9.08 11.96 10.93
N GLY A 115 -9.68 10.84 11.34
CA GLY A 115 -10.12 10.63 12.71
C GLY A 115 -11.50 11.22 13.02
N THR A 116 -12.09 12.02 12.11
CA THR A 116 -13.45 12.51 12.26
C THR A 116 -14.44 11.39 11.92
N ASN A 117 -15.23 10.97 12.91
CA ASN A 117 -16.29 9.98 12.73
C ASN A 117 -17.65 10.70 12.68
N PRO A 118 -18.39 10.64 11.56
CA PRO A 118 -19.73 11.24 11.46
C PRO A 118 -20.69 10.79 12.55
N GLY A 119 -20.51 9.57 13.09
CA GLY A 119 -21.29 9.07 14.21
C GLY A 119 -21.15 9.92 15.48
N ASP A 120 -20.01 10.59 15.70
CA ASP A 120 -19.78 11.38 16.91
C ASP A 120 -20.64 12.63 16.99
N LEU A 121 -21.21 13.08 15.87
CA LEU A 121 -22.26 14.10 15.84
C LEU A 121 -23.51 13.70 16.62
N GLY A 122 -23.72 12.40 16.85
CA GLY A 122 -24.82 11.88 17.66
C GLY A 122 -24.56 11.87 19.17
N GLY A 123 -23.35 12.25 19.62
CA GLY A 123 -22.96 12.20 21.04
C GLY A 123 -23.18 10.82 21.65
N GLU A 124 -23.86 10.79 22.80
CA GLU A 124 -24.22 9.58 23.55
C GLU A 124 -25.41 8.80 22.96
N ASP A 125 -26.21 9.40 22.06
CA ASP A 125 -27.39 8.74 21.49
C ASP A 125 -27.01 7.74 20.40
N LYS A 126 -26.95 6.47 20.78
CA LYS A 126 -26.66 5.34 19.88
C LYS A 126 -27.54 5.29 18.62
N LYS A 127 -28.80 5.72 18.69
CA LYS A 127 -29.68 5.75 17.51
C LYS A 127 -29.26 6.88 16.57
N LEU A 128 -29.04 8.07 17.12
CA LEU A 128 -28.59 9.23 16.36
C LEU A 128 -27.22 9.02 15.70
N ARG A 129 -26.27 8.40 16.42
CA ARG A 129 -24.96 7.97 15.87
C ARG A 129 -25.14 7.10 14.61
N LYS A 130 -26.05 6.13 14.65
CA LYS A 130 -26.35 5.25 13.49
C LYS A 130 -26.98 6.00 12.32
N LEU A 131 -27.83 7.00 12.60
CA LEU A 131 -28.43 7.85 11.57
C LEU A 131 -27.35 8.67 10.85
N PHE A 132 -26.43 9.30 11.57
CA PHE A 132 -25.33 10.05 10.93
C PHE A 132 -24.41 9.17 10.08
N ILE A 133 -24.03 7.98 10.58
CA ILE A 133 -23.22 7.03 9.81
C ILE A 133 -23.95 6.58 8.54
N SER A 134 -25.24 6.23 8.66
CA SER A 134 -26.05 5.77 7.52
C SER A 134 -26.30 6.88 6.50
N GLY A 135 -26.61 8.10 6.96
CA GLY A 135 -26.79 9.28 6.13
C GLY A 135 -25.53 9.60 5.34
N THR A 136 -24.37 9.61 6.02
CA THR A 136 -23.08 9.85 5.38
C THR A 136 -22.79 8.79 4.31
N ARG A 137 -23.02 7.50 4.61
CA ARG A 137 -22.92 6.41 3.63
C ARG A 137 -23.80 6.67 2.40
N HIS A 138 -25.04 7.14 2.58
CA HIS A 138 -25.91 7.46 1.44
C HIS A 138 -25.36 8.59 0.58
N LEU A 139 -24.85 9.66 1.19
CA LEU A 139 -24.25 10.79 0.46
C LEU A 139 -23.03 10.38 -0.36
N PHE A 140 -22.22 9.45 0.15
CA PHE A 140 -21.08 8.89 -0.59
C PHE A 140 -21.54 7.98 -1.74
N CYS A 141 -22.49 7.07 -1.51
CA CYS A 141 -23.02 6.18 -2.55
C CYS A 141 -23.70 6.96 -3.69
N LEU A 142 -24.45 8.01 -3.35
CA LEU A 142 -25.08 8.91 -4.32
C LEU A 142 -24.11 9.86 -5.01
N ARG A 143 -22.84 9.90 -4.57
CA ARG A 143 -21.80 10.84 -5.03
C ARG A 143 -22.20 12.31 -4.88
N VAL A 144 -22.97 12.60 -3.82
CA VAL A 144 -23.26 13.99 -3.38
C VAL A 144 -22.02 14.58 -2.71
N ILE A 145 -21.29 13.74 -1.99
CA ILE A 145 -20.02 14.05 -1.34
C ILE A 145 -18.96 13.07 -1.84
N ARG A 146 -17.83 13.62 -2.27
CA ARG A 146 -16.57 12.90 -2.51
C ARG A 146 -15.66 13.13 -1.30
N PRO A 147 -15.56 12.15 -0.39
CA PRO A 147 -14.71 12.28 0.79
C PRO A 147 -13.24 12.11 0.43
N SER A 148 -12.36 12.71 1.23
CA SER A 148 -10.94 12.37 1.24
C SER A 148 -10.72 10.90 1.62
N LEU A 149 -9.57 10.34 1.25
CA LEU A 149 -9.19 8.97 1.65
C LEU A 149 -9.16 8.83 3.18
N ASP A 150 -8.71 9.88 3.87
CA ASP A 150 -8.63 9.96 5.33
C ASP A 150 -10.01 9.89 5.98
N ALA A 151 -10.93 10.74 5.53
CA ALA A 151 -12.30 10.78 6.03
C ALA A 151 -13.06 9.47 5.77
N PHE A 152 -12.89 8.90 4.57
CA PHE A 152 -13.57 7.66 4.22
C PHE A 152 -13.06 6.48 5.05
N ARG A 153 -11.73 6.32 5.19
CA ARG A 153 -11.15 5.17 5.88
C ARG A 153 -11.08 5.32 7.40
N GLY A 154 -11.20 6.55 7.91
CA GLY A 154 -11.31 6.88 9.33
C GLY A 154 -12.50 6.20 10.04
N HIS A 155 -13.52 5.76 9.31
CA HIS A 155 -14.66 5.05 9.87
C HIS A 155 -15.13 3.85 9.05
N THR A 156 -15.73 2.85 9.70
CA THR A 156 -16.25 1.64 9.03
C THR A 156 -17.71 1.84 8.61
N TYR A 157 -17.97 1.75 7.32
CA TYR A 157 -19.32 1.73 6.77
C TYR A 157 -19.72 0.28 6.46
N PRO A 158 -20.59 -0.36 7.27
CA PRO A 158 -21.05 -1.72 7.00
C PRO A 158 -21.75 -1.79 5.65
N ASN A 159 -21.55 -2.89 4.93
CA ASN A 159 -22.17 -3.17 3.62
C ASN A 159 -21.89 -2.13 2.52
N TYR A 160 -20.93 -1.22 2.71
CA TYR A 160 -20.67 -0.12 1.78
C TYR A 160 -20.53 -0.58 0.33
N ALA A 161 -19.73 -1.62 0.07
CA ALA A 161 -19.49 -2.08 -1.31
C ALA A 161 -20.77 -2.57 -2.01
N LEU A 162 -21.65 -3.25 -1.28
CA LEU A 162 -22.94 -3.71 -1.83
C LEU A 162 -23.86 -2.51 -2.10
N ASP A 163 -23.98 -1.61 -1.14
CA ASP A 163 -24.82 -0.42 -1.28
C ASP A 163 -24.34 0.48 -2.42
N PHE A 164 -23.02 0.68 -2.52
CA PHE A 164 -22.39 1.45 -3.57
C PHE A 164 -22.64 0.84 -4.95
N ARG A 165 -22.48 -0.49 -5.10
CA ARG A 165 -22.78 -1.19 -6.36
C ARG A 165 -24.21 -0.94 -6.83
N LEU A 166 -25.19 -1.10 -5.93
CA LEU A 166 -26.61 -0.92 -6.26
C LEU A 166 -26.93 0.50 -6.75
N VAL A 167 -26.28 1.52 -6.19
CA VAL A 167 -26.49 2.91 -6.59
C VAL A 167 -25.68 3.29 -7.82
N ALA A 168 -24.44 2.82 -7.94
CA ALA A 168 -23.54 3.17 -9.03
C ALA A 168 -24.10 2.80 -10.40
N LYS A 169 -24.90 1.71 -10.49
CA LYS A 169 -25.48 1.19 -11.73
C LYS A 169 -24.44 1.02 -12.84
N ASP A 170 -23.24 0.57 -12.45
CA ASP A 170 -22.09 0.37 -13.33
C ASP A 170 -22.00 -1.12 -13.71
N PRO A 171 -22.24 -1.48 -14.99
CA PRO A 171 -22.19 -2.88 -15.44
C PRO A 171 -20.82 -3.54 -15.25
N LEU A 172 -19.72 -2.78 -15.30
CA LEU A 172 -18.39 -3.33 -15.05
C LEU A 172 -18.21 -3.62 -13.56
N LEU A 173 -18.75 -2.78 -12.68
CA LEU A 173 -18.78 -3.06 -11.24
C LEU A 173 -19.61 -4.31 -10.92
N ASP A 174 -20.73 -4.52 -11.62
CA ASP A 174 -21.51 -5.75 -11.48
C ASP A 174 -20.71 -7.00 -11.88
N LYS A 175 -19.98 -6.94 -13.00
CA LYS A 175 -19.07 -8.01 -13.45
C LYS A 175 -17.94 -8.26 -12.45
N PHE A 176 -17.34 -7.20 -11.91
CA PHE A 176 -16.28 -7.33 -10.90
C PHE A 176 -16.80 -8.05 -9.64
N HIS A 177 -17.99 -7.68 -9.14
CA HIS A 177 -18.60 -8.38 -8.02
C HIS A 177 -18.84 -9.87 -8.31
N ALA A 178 -19.32 -10.22 -9.51
CA ALA A 178 -19.49 -11.61 -9.91
C ALA A 178 -18.14 -12.36 -9.96
N ALA A 179 -17.09 -11.73 -10.47
CA ALA A 179 -15.73 -12.29 -10.49
C ALA A 179 -15.19 -12.52 -9.07
N VAL A 180 -15.45 -11.62 -8.13
CA VAL A 180 -15.07 -11.81 -6.72
C VAL A 180 -15.78 -13.01 -6.11
N GLU A 181 -17.07 -13.18 -6.36
CA GLU A 181 -17.84 -14.33 -5.84
C GLU A 181 -17.39 -15.67 -6.44
N ALA A 182 -16.99 -15.67 -7.71
CA ALA A 182 -16.47 -16.84 -8.41
C ALA A 182 -15.00 -17.18 -8.06
N SER A 183 -14.25 -16.25 -7.46
CA SER A 183 -12.82 -16.44 -7.17
C SER A 183 -12.55 -17.42 -6.03
N ASP A 184 -11.39 -18.08 -6.03
CA ASP A 184 -10.94 -18.94 -4.92
C ASP A 184 -10.46 -18.14 -3.68
N ALA A 185 -10.65 -16.82 -3.66
CA ALA A 185 -10.25 -15.97 -2.55
C ALA A 185 -11.06 -16.29 -1.28
N THR A 186 -10.41 -16.19 -0.11
CA THR A 186 -11.08 -16.37 1.18
C THR A 186 -12.21 -15.35 1.39
N PRO A 187 -13.23 -15.62 2.21
CA PRO A 187 -14.32 -14.67 2.47
C PRO A 187 -13.86 -13.30 2.97
N ALA A 188 -12.76 -13.26 3.73
CA ALA A 188 -12.14 -12.02 4.18
C ALA A 188 -11.51 -11.24 3.01
N ALA A 189 -10.78 -11.93 2.12
CA ALA A 189 -10.16 -11.33 0.95
C ALA A 189 -11.19 -10.83 -0.08
N ARG A 190 -12.30 -11.57 -0.26
CA ARG A 190 -13.44 -11.11 -1.08
C ARG A 190 -14.02 -9.81 -0.55
N ARG A 191 -14.30 -9.76 0.77
CA ARG A 191 -14.85 -8.56 1.42
C ARG A 191 -13.92 -7.36 1.32
N THR A 192 -12.61 -7.55 1.49
CA THR A 192 -11.65 -6.45 1.35
C THR A 192 -11.52 -6.00 -0.10
N ALA A 193 -11.54 -6.92 -1.07
CA ALA A 193 -11.52 -6.59 -2.49
C ALA A 193 -12.70 -5.70 -2.90
N LEU A 194 -13.93 -6.10 -2.53
CA LEU A 194 -15.14 -5.32 -2.79
C LEU A 194 -15.09 -3.94 -2.13
N PHE A 195 -14.65 -3.89 -0.86
CA PHE A 195 -14.52 -2.63 -0.13
C PHE A 195 -13.47 -1.69 -0.73
N ASP A 196 -12.29 -2.21 -1.09
CA ASP A 196 -11.20 -1.38 -1.61
C ASP A 196 -11.55 -0.79 -2.98
N VAL A 197 -12.20 -1.55 -3.87
CA VAL A 197 -12.69 -1.02 -5.14
C VAL A 197 -13.76 0.05 -4.90
N ALA A 198 -14.78 -0.22 -4.09
CA ALA A 198 -15.82 0.78 -3.80
C ALA A 198 -15.23 2.05 -3.16
N CYS A 199 -14.24 1.91 -2.28
CA CYS A 199 -13.52 3.02 -1.67
C CYS A 199 -12.76 3.85 -2.71
N ALA A 200 -11.95 3.21 -3.57
CA ALA A 200 -11.20 3.89 -4.61
C ALA A 200 -12.12 4.66 -5.58
N LEU A 201 -13.19 4.03 -6.04
CA LEU A 201 -14.18 4.66 -6.92
C LEU A 201 -14.87 5.86 -6.26
N THR A 202 -15.13 5.77 -4.95
CA THR A 202 -15.75 6.85 -4.16
C THR A 202 -14.80 8.03 -3.99
N VAL A 203 -13.58 7.79 -3.49
CA VAL A 203 -12.61 8.84 -3.15
C VAL A 203 -12.11 9.56 -4.41
N PHE A 204 -11.89 8.83 -5.50
CA PHE A 204 -11.48 9.45 -6.75
C PHE A 204 -12.65 10.03 -7.55
N GLY A 205 -13.88 9.58 -7.29
CA GLY A 205 -15.06 10.05 -8.03
C GLY A 205 -15.14 9.50 -9.45
N ILE A 206 -14.61 8.29 -9.68
CA ILE A 206 -14.51 7.67 -11.01
C ILE A 206 -15.42 6.44 -11.16
N SER A 207 -15.63 5.97 -12.39
CA SER A 207 -16.32 4.69 -12.68
C SER A 207 -15.33 3.51 -12.63
N LEU A 208 -15.80 2.26 -12.70
CA LEU A 208 -14.86 1.14 -12.77
C LEU A 208 -14.03 1.18 -14.07
N ALA A 209 -14.59 1.69 -15.18
CA ALA A 209 -13.87 1.82 -16.45
C ALA A 209 -12.57 2.63 -16.32
N ASP A 210 -12.58 3.65 -15.46
CA ASP A 210 -11.44 4.55 -15.23
C ASP A 210 -10.49 4.04 -14.15
N LEU A 211 -10.81 2.92 -13.48
CA LEU A 211 -9.94 2.31 -12.48
C LEU A 211 -8.84 1.51 -13.19
N THR A 212 -7.76 2.20 -13.58
CA THR A 212 -6.58 1.59 -14.22
C THR A 212 -5.63 0.97 -13.18
N PRO A 213 -4.65 0.15 -13.61
CA PRO A 213 -3.60 -0.35 -12.72
C PRO A 213 -2.84 0.76 -11.98
N GLU A 214 -2.52 1.87 -12.66
CA GLU A 214 -1.82 3.03 -12.10
C GLU A 214 -2.63 3.69 -10.97
N VAL A 215 -3.94 3.82 -11.17
CA VAL A 215 -4.88 4.41 -10.21
C VAL A 215 -5.03 3.53 -8.97
N LEU A 216 -5.20 2.21 -9.17
CA LEU A 216 -5.31 1.29 -8.03
C LEU A 216 -3.99 1.16 -7.26
N LEU A 217 -2.85 1.28 -7.96
CA LEU A 217 -1.53 1.31 -7.35
C LEU A 217 -1.35 2.59 -6.52
N HIS A 218 -1.75 3.74 -7.05
CA HIS A 218 -1.75 5.01 -6.34
C HIS A 218 -2.60 4.94 -5.06
N TYR A 219 -3.83 4.43 -5.15
CA TYR A 219 -4.70 4.19 -4.00
C TYR A 219 -4.03 3.31 -2.92
N SER A 220 -3.38 2.24 -3.34
CA SER A 220 -2.72 1.30 -2.44
C SER A 220 -1.55 1.94 -1.70
N LEU A 221 -0.74 2.72 -2.42
CA LEU A 221 0.40 3.45 -1.86
C LEU A 221 -0.04 4.57 -0.91
N GLU A 222 -1.05 5.36 -1.28
CA GLU A 222 -1.58 6.43 -0.41
C GLU A 222 -2.23 5.85 0.85
N SER A 223 -2.97 4.74 0.73
CA SER A 223 -3.54 4.02 1.88
C SER A 223 -2.46 3.53 2.84
N ARG A 224 -1.31 3.08 2.32
CA ARG A 224 -0.15 2.69 3.13
C ARG A 224 0.52 3.91 3.77
N ARG A 225 0.80 4.96 2.98
CA ARG A 225 1.47 6.18 3.43
C ARG A 225 0.75 6.79 4.63
N LYS A 226 -0.58 6.79 4.58
CA LYS A 226 -1.46 7.32 5.63
C LYS A 226 -1.84 6.30 6.71
N GLN A 227 -1.32 5.08 6.64
CA GLN A 227 -1.58 3.99 7.59
C GLN A 227 -3.07 3.61 7.73
N LEU A 228 -3.83 3.69 6.64
CA LEU A 228 -5.30 3.50 6.61
C LEU A 228 -5.73 2.06 6.30
N THR A 229 -4.78 1.14 6.10
CA THR A 229 -5.06 -0.25 5.74
C THR A 229 -5.59 -1.03 6.95
N ARG A 230 -6.82 -1.56 6.85
CA ARG A 230 -7.47 -2.31 7.94
C ARG A 230 -6.87 -3.70 8.10
N GLY A 231 -6.82 -4.20 9.34
CA GLY A 231 -6.35 -5.57 9.63
C GLY A 231 -4.83 -5.72 9.68
N ALA A 232 -4.08 -4.61 9.68
CA ALA A 232 -2.64 -4.64 9.90
C ALA A 232 -2.33 -4.96 11.37
N THR A 233 -2.15 -6.26 11.67
CA THR A 233 -1.60 -6.70 12.95
C THR A 233 -0.24 -6.04 13.18
N LYS A 234 0.08 -5.67 14.43
CA LYS A 234 1.37 -5.04 14.78
C LYS A 234 2.60 -5.87 14.35
N ARG A 235 2.43 -7.19 14.14
CA ARG A 235 3.40 -8.08 13.49
C ARG A 235 3.11 -8.18 11.99
N GLY A 236 3.64 -7.25 11.18
CA GLY A 236 3.59 -7.37 9.71
C GLY A 236 3.13 -6.13 8.94
N GLN A 237 2.98 -4.97 9.60
CA GLN A 237 2.56 -3.72 8.96
C GLN A 237 3.43 -3.29 7.76
N GLU A 238 4.68 -3.74 7.67
CA GLU A 238 5.56 -3.45 6.52
C GLU A 238 5.08 -4.04 5.18
N TYR A 239 4.14 -5.00 5.19
CA TYR A 239 3.74 -5.77 4.00
C TYR A 239 2.25 -5.72 3.65
N ASN A 240 1.44 -4.94 4.37
CA ASN A 240 -0.01 -4.89 4.17
C ASN A 240 -0.41 -3.68 3.32
N TYR A 241 -0.64 -3.93 2.04
CA TYR A 241 -1.16 -2.97 1.07
C TYR A 241 -2.67 -3.13 0.92
N ALA A 242 -3.40 -2.03 0.75
CA ALA A 242 -4.79 -2.08 0.33
C ALA A 242 -4.90 -2.62 -1.10
N ALA A 243 -6.06 -3.18 -1.46
CA ALA A 243 -6.39 -3.67 -2.80
C ALA A 243 -5.56 -4.86 -3.33
N ILE A 244 -4.80 -5.60 -2.49
CA ILE A 244 -4.06 -6.80 -2.94
C ILE A 244 -5.00 -7.82 -3.64
N ALA A 245 -6.12 -8.16 -2.98
CA ALA A 245 -7.08 -9.12 -3.52
C ALA A 245 -7.84 -8.55 -4.72
N ALA A 246 -8.24 -7.27 -4.66
CA ALA A 246 -8.90 -6.58 -5.77
C ALA A 246 -8.03 -6.59 -7.03
N TRP A 247 -6.73 -6.28 -6.91
CA TRP A 247 -5.80 -6.25 -8.02
C TRP A 247 -5.77 -7.56 -8.79
N HIS A 248 -5.58 -8.67 -8.07
CA HIS A 248 -5.49 -9.98 -8.69
C HIS A 248 -6.80 -10.35 -9.40
N ILE A 249 -7.96 -10.07 -8.78
CA ILE A 249 -9.27 -10.36 -9.37
C ILE A 249 -9.56 -9.47 -10.59
N LEU A 250 -9.15 -8.18 -10.57
CA LEU A 250 -9.28 -7.28 -11.73
C LEU A 250 -8.39 -7.70 -12.89
N TYR A 251 -7.22 -8.29 -12.61
CA TYR A 251 -6.37 -8.88 -13.64
C TYR A 251 -6.99 -10.16 -14.22
N GLU A 252 -7.37 -11.12 -13.38
CA GLU A 252 -7.96 -12.40 -13.82
C GLU A 252 -9.29 -12.23 -14.55
N SER A 253 -10.08 -11.23 -14.19
CA SER A 253 -11.34 -10.92 -14.88
C SER A 253 -11.16 -10.19 -16.23
N GLY A 254 -9.91 -9.85 -16.58
CA GLY A 254 -9.58 -9.13 -17.82
C GLY A 254 -9.90 -7.64 -17.79
N HIS A 255 -10.20 -7.06 -16.61
CA HIS A 255 -10.39 -5.61 -16.48
C HIS A 255 -9.06 -4.85 -16.64
N PHE A 256 -7.96 -5.41 -16.11
CA PHE A 256 -6.62 -4.90 -16.38
C PHE A 256 -6.06 -5.49 -17.67
N PRO A 257 -5.30 -4.69 -18.45
CA PRO A 257 -4.69 -5.18 -19.68
C PRO A 257 -3.63 -6.25 -19.37
N PRO A 258 -3.37 -7.20 -20.29
CA PRO A 258 -2.34 -8.23 -20.11
C PRO A 258 -0.93 -7.67 -19.86
N SER A 259 -0.65 -6.44 -20.28
CA SER A 259 0.62 -5.75 -20.03
C SER A 259 0.80 -5.30 -18.58
N ALA A 260 -0.26 -5.27 -17.77
CA ALA A 260 -0.20 -4.92 -16.36
C ALA A 260 0.43 -6.05 -15.53
N PRO A 261 1.07 -5.75 -14.39
CA PRO A 261 1.53 -6.79 -13.48
C PRO A 261 0.38 -7.66 -12.96
N HIS A 262 0.54 -8.98 -13.01
CA HIS A 262 -0.46 -9.97 -12.58
C HIS A 262 -0.87 -9.83 -11.10
N VAL A 263 0.07 -9.43 -10.25
CA VAL A 263 -0.15 -9.20 -8.81
C VAL A 263 0.34 -7.81 -8.40
N LEU A 264 -0.36 -7.19 -7.44
CA LEU A 264 0.00 -5.87 -6.91
C LEU A 264 1.46 -5.81 -6.41
N ARG A 265 1.99 -6.90 -5.85
CA ARG A 265 3.40 -6.94 -5.42
C ARG A 265 4.38 -6.72 -6.56
N ALA A 266 4.10 -7.24 -7.75
CA ALA A 266 4.95 -7.02 -8.92
C ALA A 266 4.87 -5.56 -9.38
N ALA A 267 3.69 -4.94 -9.29
CA ALA A 267 3.53 -3.50 -9.53
C ALA A 267 4.27 -2.62 -8.51
N LEU A 268 4.25 -3.00 -7.23
CA LEU A 268 4.93 -2.28 -6.14
C LEU A 268 6.45 -2.37 -6.21
N VAL A 269 6.97 -3.46 -6.76
CA VAL A 269 8.40 -3.58 -7.05
C VAL A 269 8.80 -2.64 -8.20
N GLY A 270 7.83 -2.09 -8.95
CA GLY A 270 7.88 -0.78 -9.59
C GLY A 270 9.20 -0.46 -10.28
N GLY A 271 9.61 -1.29 -11.25
CA GLY A 271 10.87 -1.10 -11.95
C GLY A 271 12.10 -1.21 -11.04
N GLN A 272 13.23 -1.57 -11.63
CA GLN A 272 14.48 -1.50 -10.88
C GLN A 272 14.75 -0.03 -10.55
N LYS A 273 14.85 0.32 -9.26
CA LYS A 273 15.29 1.67 -8.85
C LYS A 273 16.66 1.93 -9.49
N SER A 274 16.82 3.13 -10.03
CA SER A 274 18.12 3.59 -10.51
C SER A 274 19.13 3.62 -9.37
N VAL A 275 20.42 3.59 -9.71
CA VAL A 275 21.50 3.60 -8.73
C VAL A 275 21.44 4.87 -7.88
N GLU A 276 21.11 5.99 -8.52
CA GLU A 276 20.93 7.31 -7.95
C GLU A 276 19.82 7.28 -6.89
N GLU A 277 18.64 6.78 -7.23
CA GLU A 277 17.52 6.66 -6.28
C GLU A 277 17.82 5.72 -5.10
N LEU A 278 18.65 4.70 -5.30
CA LEU A 278 19.06 3.80 -4.23
C LEU A 278 19.99 4.51 -3.22
N VAL A 279 20.92 5.33 -3.72
CA VAL A 279 21.86 6.11 -2.90
C VAL A 279 21.16 7.29 -2.21
N ASP A 280 20.35 8.05 -2.95
CA ASP A 280 19.68 9.27 -2.45
C ASP A 280 18.72 9.01 -1.30
N ARG A 281 18.20 7.79 -1.21
CA ARG A 281 17.40 7.35 -0.06
C ARG A 281 18.12 7.51 1.28
N GLN A 282 19.46 7.47 1.29
CA GLN A 282 20.25 7.62 2.51
C GLN A 282 20.52 9.08 2.90
N GLN A 283 20.18 10.05 2.05
CA GLN A 283 20.32 11.49 2.32
C GLN A 283 21.73 11.87 2.80
N LEU A 284 22.75 11.38 2.08
CA LEU A 284 24.16 11.64 2.41
C LEU A 284 24.46 13.14 2.31
N ARG A 285 25.20 13.66 3.29
CA ARG A 285 25.59 15.09 3.33
C ARG A 285 26.76 15.36 2.39
N ASN A 286 27.77 14.48 2.39
CA ASN A 286 28.94 14.63 1.56
C ASN A 286 28.61 14.27 0.10
N THR A 287 28.49 15.29 -0.74
CA THR A 287 28.08 15.13 -2.15
C THR A 287 29.16 14.43 -2.99
N ASN A 288 30.44 14.62 -2.65
CA ASN A 288 31.56 13.99 -3.37
C ASN A 288 31.54 12.47 -3.18
N VAL A 289 31.44 12.02 -1.92
CA VAL A 289 31.36 10.59 -1.62
C VAL A 289 30.05 9.98 -2.10
N ARG A 290 28.93 10.73 -2.06
CA ARG A 290 27.67 10.32 -2.68
C ARG A 290 27.82 10.05 -4.18
N ASN A 291 28.48 10.95 -4.92
CA ASN A 291 28.71 10.78 -6.36
C ASN A 291 29.64 9.60 -6.66
N LEU A 292 30.71 9.43 -5.87
CA LEU A 292 31.60 8.28 -5.98
C LEU A 292 30.86 6.95 -5.75
N LEU A 293 29.99 6.88 -4.73
CA LEU A 293 29.17 5.70 -4.45
C LEU A 293 28.18 5.41 -5.59
N VAL A 294 27.59 6.44 -6.19
CA VAL A 294 26.73 6.28 -7.39
C VAL A 294 27.55 5.71 -8.54
N ASP A 295 28.71 6.26 -8.85
CA ASP A 295 29.54 5.77 -9.95
C ASP A 295 30.02 4.35 -9.72
N TYR A 296 30.45 4.03 -8.50
CA TYR A 296 30.86 2.68 -8.11
C TYR A 296 29.73 1.67 -8.32
N LEU A 297 28.54 1.97 -7.78
CA LEU A 297 27.37 1.11 -7.92
C LEU A 297 26.92 0.99 -9.38
N ARG A 298 27.05 2.06 -10.18
CA ARG A 298 26.73 2.03 -11.62
C ARG A 298 27.67 1.10 -12.39
N ARG A 299 28.96 1.10 -12.08
CA ARG A 299 29.93 0.16 -12.65
C ARG A 299 29.62 -1.27 -12.23
N ARG A 300 29.36 -1.51 -10.94
CA ARG A 300 29.00 -2.84 -10.43
C ARG A 300 27.67 -3.36 -10.95
N ALA A 301 26.74 -2.49 -11.34
CA ALA A 301 25.44 -2.87 -11.88
C ALA A 301 25.54 -3.65 -13.20
N ALA A 302 26.64 -3.51 -13.96
CA ALA A 302 26.87 -4.28 -15.19
C ALA A 302 27.01 -5.79 -14.92
N ASP A 303 27.53 -6.16 -13.74
CA ASP A 303 27.88 -7.55 -13.39
C ASP A 303 27.00 -8.13 -12.26
N LEU A 304 26.02 -7.37 -11.76
CA LEU A 304 25.20 -7.75 -10.61
C LEU A 304 23.71 -7.80 -10.97
N ASP A 305 23.02 -8.81 -10.43
CA ASP A 305 21.56 -8.77 -10.42
C ASP A 305 21.04 -7.62 -9.52
N HIS A 306 19.82 -7.17 -9.76
CA HIS A 306 19.26 -6.02 -9.05
C HIS A 306 19.04 -6.24 -7.54
N SER A 307 18.89 -7.49 -7.09
CA SER A 307 18.79 -7.79 -5.65
C SER A 307 20.14 -7.62 -4.96
N SER A 308 21.21 -8.07 -5.61
CA SER A 308 22.60 -7.90 -5.18
C SER A 308 23.01 -6.42 -5.19
N LEU A 309 22.67 -5.69 -6.26
CA LEU A 309 22.88 -4.24 -6.34
C LEU A 309 22.16 -3.48 -5.22
N ARG A 310 20.89 -3.80 -4.95
CA ARG A 310 20.13 -3.20 -3.84
C ARG A 310 20.75 -3.48 -2.47
N GLN A 311 21.28 -4.68 -2.25
CA GLN A 311 21.99 -4.98 -1.01
C GLN A 311 23.27 -4.16 -0.88
N LEU A 312 24.04 -4.01 -1.95
CA LEU A 312 25.25 -3.21 -1.97
C LEU A 312 24.94 -1.72 -1.71
N ALA A 313 23.89 -1.18 -2.34
CA ALA A 313 23.40 0.18 -2.13
C ALA A 313 22.73 0.42 -0.77
N ARG A 314 22.39 -0.64 -0.02
CA ARG A 314 22.00 -0.54 1.39
C ARG A 314 23.21 -0.52 2.32
N VAL A 315 24.25 -1.27 1.98
CA VAL A 315 25.43 -1.43 2.83
C VAL A 315 26.36 -0.23 2.69
N LEU A 316 26.80 0.14 1.49
CA LEU A 316 27.84 1.18 1.33
C LEU A 316 27.33 2.59 1.66
N PRO A 317 26.25 3.09 1.05
CA PRO A 317 25.71 4.40 1.41
C PRO A 317 25.05 4.39 2.80
N GLY A 318 24.30 3.34 3.14
CA GLY A 318 23.46 3.33 4.34
C GLY A 318 24.16 2.85 5.62
N THR A 319 24.74 1.65 5.60
CA THR A 319 25.37 1.09 6.80
C THR A 319 26.77 1.66 7.02
N PHE A 320 27.53 1.89 5.95
CA PHE A 320 28.86 2.46 6.01
C PHE A 320 28.81 3.99 6.08
N TRP A 321 28.65 4.68 4.95
CA TRP A 321 28.92 6.11 4.86
C TRP A 321 27.98 6.98 5.71
N SER A 322 26.67 6.74 5.68
CA SER A 322 25.73 7.49 6.52
C SER A 322 26.01 7.35 8.03
N ASN A 323 26.60 6.25 8.49
CA ASN A 323 27.02 6.13 9.89
C ASN A 323 28.40 6.75 10.15
N VAL A 324 29.31 6.75 9.16
CA VAL A 324 30.55 7.54 9.24
C VAL A 324 30.22 9.02 9.40
N GLU A 325 29.29 9.58 8.61
CA GLU A 325 28.85 10.97 8.74
C GLU A 325 28.21 11.31 10.10
N LYS A 326 27.68 10.31 10.82
CA LYS A 326 27.15 10.50 12.19
C LYS A 326 28.26 10.51 13.23
N VAL A 327 29.28 9.70 13.02
CA VAL A 327 30.45 9.59 13.92
C VAL A 327 31.36 10.80 13.73
N ASN A 328 31.67 11.16 12.49
CA ASN A 328 32.48 12.31 12.12
C ASN A 328 31.78 13.11 11.00
N PRO A 329 30.97 14.13 11.35
CA PRO A 329 30.26 14.97 10.37
C PRO A 329 31.18 15.73 9.41
N ASP A 330 32.42 16.00 9.81
CA ASP A 330 33.41 16.74 9.04
C ASP A 330 34.30 15.83 8.17
N GLN A 331 34.00 14.51 8.12
CA GLN A 331 34.73 13.57 7.28
C GLN A 331 34.58 13.93 5.79
N ALA A 332 35.68 14.39 5.19
CA ALA A 332 35.69 14.91 3.83
C ALA A 332 35.78 13.82 2.75
N ASP A 333 36.42 12.69 3.04
CA ASP A 333 36.75 11.64 2.07
C ASP A 333 36.71 10.21 2.69
N LEU A 334 37.10 9.21 1.90
CA LEU A 334 37.15 7.81 2.33
C LEU A 334 38.35 7.47 3.24
N ARG A 335 39.26 8.40 3.53
CA ARG A 335 40.45 8.16 4.36
C ARG A 335 40.07 8.32 5.84
N LEU A 336 39.55 7.24 6.42
CA LEU A 336 39.13 7.23 7.81
C LEU A 336 40.35 7.14 8.75
N SER A 337 40.33 7.91 9.82
CA SER A 337 41.26 7.68 10.94
C SER A 337 40.90 6.37 11.64
N GLU A 338 41.87 5.78 12.34
CA GLU A 338 41.64 4.56 13.13
C GLU A 338 40.52 4.78 14.17
N GLU A 339 40.49 5.97 14.79
CA GLU A 339 39.46 6.35 15.76
C GLU A 339 38.05 6.36 15.12
N THR A 340 37.88 7.04 13.98
CA THR A 340 36.59 7.10 13.28
C THR A 340 36.16 5.71 12.81
N TYR A 341 37.10 4.88 12.35
CA TYR A 341 36.81 3.50 11.95
C TYR A 341 36.30 2.65 13.12
N GLN A 342 36.94 2.70 14.28
CA GLN A 342 36.52 1.94 15.46
C GLN A 342 35.14 2.42 15.96
N GLN A 343 34.94 3.74 16.07
CA GLN A 343 33.65 4.31 16.49
C GLN A 343 32.52 3.96 15.50
N TRP A 344 32.80 3.97 14.18
CA TRP A 344 31.86 3.51 13.18
C TRP A 344 31.52 2.02 13.36
N LYS A 345 32.54 1.18 13.56
CA LYS A 345 32.39 -0.27 13.74
C LYS A 345 31.54 -0.60 14.98
N GLU A 346 31.74 0.13 16.08
CA GLU A 346 30.91 0.03 17.28
C GLU A 346 29.47 0.47 16.99
N THR A 347 29.28 1.59 16.29
CA THR A 347 27.95 2.12 15.93
C THR A 347 27.14 1.10 15.12
N ILE A 348 27.75 0.42 14.15
CA ILE A 348 27.04 -0.55 13.31
C ILE A 348 26.82 -1.91 14.00
N SER A 349 27.53 -2.19 15.11
CA SER A 349 27.39 -3.44 15.88
C SER A 349 26.02 -3.59 16.53
N VAL A 350 25.30 -2.48 16.72
CA VAL A 350 23.95 -2.43 17.28
C VAL A 350 22.96 -1.92 16.24
N LEU A 351 21.85 -2.63 16.05
CA LEU A 351 20.75 -2.16 15.19
C LEU A 351 20.00 -1.02 15.88
N PRO A 352 19.28 -0.15 15.14
CA PRO A 352 18.50 0.97 15.73
C PRO A 352 17.49 0.58 16.83
N GLY A 353 17.13 -0.70 16.95
CA GLY A 353 16.29 -1.24 18.02
C GLY A 353 17.04 -1.86 19.21
N GLY A 354 18.34 -1.55 19.39
CA GLY A 354 19.15 -2.00 20.52
C GLY A 354 19.63 -3.45 20.46
N ARG A 355 19.28 -4.21 19.42
CA ARG A 355 19.71 -5.60 19.25
C ARG A 355 21.09 -5.69 18.58
N PRO A 356 21.95 -6.63 18.99
CA PRO A 356 23.21 -6.88 18.28
C PRO A 356 22.97 -7.23 16.81
N ARG A 357 23.83 -6.72 15.93
CA ARG A 357 23.85 -7.08 14.51
C ARG A 357 24.52 -8.45 14.36
N LEU A 358 23.81 -9.39 13.75
CA LEU A 358 24.32 -10.74 13.51
C LEU A 358 25.30 -10.81 12.32
N ASP A 359 25.03 -10.06 11.25
CA ASP A 359 25.86 -10.04 10.05
C ASP A 359 26.81 -8.82 10.04
N MET A 360 27.82 -8.85 10.90
CA MET A 360 28.89 -7.83 10.93
C MET A 360 29.94 -8.09 9.84
N ASP A 361 30.36 -9.34 9.68
CA ASP A 361 31.39 -9.73 8.72
C ASP A 361 30.96 -9.44 7.27
N GLY A 362 29.68 -9.66 6.95
CA GLY A 362 29.15 -9.35 5.63
C GLY A 362 29.14 -7.87 5.29
N VAL A 363 29.08 -6.97 6.30
CA VAL A 363 29.22 -5.53 6.11
C VAL A 363 30.68 -5.17 5.87
N LEU A 364 31.57 -5.63 6.75
CA LEU A 364 33.01 -5.34 6.67
C LEU A 364 33.62 -5.86 5.36
N LEU A 365 33.21 -7.06 4.92
CA LEU A 365 33.66 -7.63 3.66
C LEU A 365 33.27 -6.75 2.47
N LYS A 366 32.03 -6.26 2.41
CA LYS A 366 31.57 -5.39 1.31
C LYS A 366 32.29 -4.06 1.29
N VAL A 367 32.55 -3.47 2.46
CA VAL A 367 33.36 -2.24 2.57
C VAL A 367 34.78 -2.52 2.12
N ARG A 368 35.41 -3.60 2.57
CA ARG A 368 36.76 -3.98 2.14
C ARG A 368 36.85 -4.19 0.62
N THR A 369 35.89 -4.91 0.03
CA THR A 369 35.83 -5.09 -1.43
C THR A 369 35.68 -3.76 -2.15
N PHE A 370 34.86 -2.83 -1.62
CA PHE A 370 34.74 -1.48 -2.18
C PHE A 370 36.08 -0.72 -2.20
N TYR A 371 36.83 -0.69 -1.09
CA TYR A 371 38.15 -0.06 -1.06
C TYR A 371 39.15 -0.72 -2.01
N LEU A 372 39.15 -2.06 -2.12
CA LEU A 372 40.02 -2.80 -3.03
C LEU A 372 39.68 -2.52 -4.50
N ASP A 373 38.39 -2.48 -4.85
CA ASP A 373 37.93 -2.14 -6.19
C ASP A 373 38.36 -0.70 -6.55
N LEU A 374 38.18 0.26 -5.65
CA LEU A 374 38.64 1.64 -5.85
C LEU A 374 40.16 1.72 -6.03
N GLN A 375 40.93 1.03 -5.18
CA GLN A 375 42.39 0.98 -5.30
C GLN A 375 42.81 0.41 -6.66
N SER A 376 42.16 -0.65 -7.13
CA SER A 376 42.46 -1.25 -8.43
C SER A 376 42.05 -0.37 -9.60
N TRP A 377 40.90 0.30 -9.53
CA TRP A 377 40.38 1.11 -10.64
C TRP A 377 41.05 2.48 -10.73
N ALA A 378 41.49 3.05 -9.62
CA ALA A 378 42.22 4.33 -9.61
C ALA A 378 43.57 4.25 -10.33
N VAL A 379 44.17 3.06 -10.47
CA VAL A 379 45.39 2.86 -11.28
C VAL A 379 45.11 3.08 -12.77
N ALA A 380 43.93 2.69 -13.25
CA ALA A 380 43.56 2.77 -14.66
C ALA A 380 42.79 4.06 -15.01
N GLU A 381 41.99 4.58 -14.09
CA GLU A 381 41.10 5.75 -14.27
C GLU A 381 41.19 6.68 -13.03
N PRO A 382 42.34 7.31 -12.76
CA PRO A 382 42.56 8.10 -11.54
C PRO A 382 41.63 9.31 -11.43
N GLU A 383 41.32 9.98 -12.55
CA GLU A 383 40.39 11.11 -12.61
C GLU A 383 38.97 10.77 -12.12
N ARG A 384 38.62 9.49 -12.07
CA ARG A 384 37.30 9.00 -11.68
C ARG A 384 37.26 8.36 -10.29
N TRP A 385 38.35 7.70 -9.87
CA TRP A 385 38.35 6.87 -8.66
C TRP A 385 39.35 7.29 -7.57
N ALA A 386 40.23 8.27 -7.82
CA ALA A 386 41.28 8.68 -6.86
C ALA A 386 40.81 9.60 -5.72
N ALA A 387 39.49 9.70 -5.48
CA ALA A 387 38.87 10.57 -4.48
C ALA A 387 39.36 10.27 -3.04
#